data_AF-A0A6A6JQ91-F1
#
_entry.id   AF-A0A6A6JQ91-F1
#
_cell.length_a   1.000
_cell.length_b   1.000
_cell.length_c   1.000
_cell.angle_alpha   90.00
_cell.angle_beta   90.00
_cell.angle_gamma   90.00
#
_symmetry.space_group_name_H-M   'P 1'
#
loop_
_entity.id
_entity.type
_entity.pdbx_description
1 polymer ?
#
loop_
_entity_poly.entity_id
_entity_poly.type
_entity_poly.pdbx_seq_one_letter_code
_entity_poly.pdbx_strand_id
1 'polypeptide(L)'
;MDIRVLRPSDIPHVQLANITNLPENYFCKYYLYHAMSWPQLSYVAVDVSRPPKTPYDPPKIVGYVLAKMEEEPTDGVQHGHITSLSVMRTHRRLGLAEKLMRQSQRAMAETFGAHYVSLHVRVSNTAALHLYRDTLGFKVDKIEAKYYADGEDAYSMRMDLGDLKRELREKEEEEESSIGVDEGDAVGNEGQEGKKKKEKLVEVKVGRGLGVGELVERSEVVH
;
A
#
# COMPACT_ATOMS: atom_id res chain seq x y z
N MET A 1 -0.16 -17.32 9.79
CA MET A 1 0.45 -15.98 9.77
C MET A 1 -0.52 -15.05 9.12
N ASP A 2 -0.92 -14.00 9.82
CA ASP A 2 -1.79 -12.95 9.31
C ASP A 2 -0.94 -11.85 8.66
N ILE A 3 -1.43 -11.25 7.57
CA ILE A 3 -0.79 -10.11 6.92
C ILE A 3 -1.77 -8.96 6.94
N ARG A 4 -1.34 -7.85 7.56
CA ARG A 4 -2.18 -6.66 7.72
C ARG A 4 -1.34 -5.40 7.66
N VAL A 5 -2.02 -4.26 7.47
CA VAL A 5 -1.40 -2.94 7.50
C VAL A 5 -0.71 -2.71 8.86
N LEU A 6 0.44 -2.03 8.82
CA LEU A 6 1.21 -1.62 9.99
C LEU A 6 0.40 -0.62 10.82
N ARG A 7 0.33 -0.85 12.13
CA ARG A 7 -0.25 0.10 13.08
C ARG A 7 0.86 0.82 13.84
N PRO A 8 0.66 2.07 14.29
CA PRO A 8 1.66 2.77 15.10
C PRO A 8 2.07 2.00 16.37
N SER A 9 1.15 1.24 16.98
CA SER A 9 1.44 0.38 18.14
C SER A 9 2.36 -0.81 17.82
N ASP A 10 2.52 -1.19 16.55
CA ASP A 10 3.43 -2.25 16.12
C ASP A 10 4.89 -1.78 16.04
N ILE A 11 5.14 -0.46 16.00
CA ILE A 11 6.46 0.13 15.71
C ILE A 11 7.58 -0.41 16.61
N PRO A 12 7.43 -0.51 17.95
CA PRO A 12 8.49 -1.07 18.79
C PRO A 12 8.87 -2.51 18.40
N HIS A 13 7.91 -3.30 17.92
CA HIS A 13 8.10 -4.69 17.53
C HIS A 13 8.69 -4.81 16.11
N VAL A 14 8.30 -3.90 15.23
CA VAL A 14 8.90 -3.75 13.90
C VAL A 14 10.37 -3.32 14.02
N GLN A 15 10.66 -2.35 14.89
CA GLN A 15 12.02 -1.92 15.17
C GLN A 15 12.86 -3.06 15.77
N LEU A 16 12.31 -3.83 16.72
CA LEU A 16 12.97 -5.02 17.24
C LEU A 16 13.27 -6.05 16.13
N ALA A 17 12.33 -6.27 15.21
CA ALA A 17 12.52 -7.15 14.07
C ALA A 17 13.62 -6.63 13.12
N ASN A 18 13.71 -5.32 12.89
CA ASN A 18 14.77 -4.70 12.11
C ASN A 18 16.15 -4.98 12.74
N ILE A 19 16.33 -4.61 14.01
CA ILE A 19 17.59 -4.79 14.78
C ILE A 19 18.04 -6.25 14.79
N THR A 20 17.08 -7.19 14.85
CA THR A 20 17.40 -8.62 14.87
C THR A 20 17.88 -9.15 13.51
N ASN A 21 17.42 -8.55 12.41
CA ASN A 21 17.59 -9.13 11.07
C ASN A 21 18.51 -8.33 10.15
N LEU A 22 18.73 -7.03 10.39
CA LEU A 22 19.40 -6.12 9.47
C LEU A 22 20.45 -5.26 10.19
N PRO A 23 21.61 -5.00 9.55
CA PRO A 23 22.60 -4.06 10.07
C PRO A 23 22.16 -2.59 9.92
N GLU A 24 21.31 -2.28 8.94
CA GLU A 24 20.77 -0.94 8.72
C GLU A 24 19.58 -0.67 9.67
N ASN A 25 19.83 0.18 10.67
CA ASN A 25 18.93 0.48 11.77
C ASN A 25 18.51 1.94 11.82
N TYR A 26 17.32 2.20 12.35
CA TYR A 26 16.74 3.55 12.38
C TYR A 26 16.20 3.92 13.77
N PHE A 27 16.15 5.23 14.04
CA PHE A 27 15.46 5.75 15.22
C PHE A 27 13.95 5.55 15.12
N CYS A 28 13.27 5.39 16.26
CA CYS A 28 11.80 5.24 16.33
C CYS A 28 11.05 6.36 15.58
N LYS A 29 11.58 7.60 15.63
CA LYS A 29 11.05 8.76 14.89
C LYS A 29 10.91 8.48 13.38
N TYR A 30 11.82 7.72 12.79
CA TYR A 30 11.80 7.43 11.35
C TYR A 30 10.66 6.45 10.98
N TYR A 31 10.38 5.46 11.83
CA TYR A 31 9.22 4.59 11.66
C TYR A 31 7.91 5.36 11.81
N LEU A 32 7.83 6.26 12.80
CA LEU A 32 6.67 7.12 12.99
C LEU A 32 6.43 8.02 11.77
N TYR A 33 7.48 8.60 11.21
CA TYR A 33 7.38 9.37 9.96
C TYR A 33 6.75 8.55 8.83
N HIS A 34 7.19 7.32 8.59
CA HIS A 34 6.57 6.45 7.57
C HIS A 34 5.10 6.15 7.88
N ALA A 35 4.80 5.77 9.12
CA ALA A 35 3.45 5.38 9.53
C ALA A 35 2.46 6.55 9.47
N MET A 36 2.93 7.79 9.63
CA MET A 36 2.08 8.98 9.59
C MET A 36 1.98 9.59 8.18
N SER A 37 3.05 9.55 7.39
CA SER A 37 3.06 10.09 6.03
C SER A 37 2.38 9.16 5.02
N TRP A 38 2.60 7.84 5.13
CA TRP A 38 2.06 6.84 4.19
C TRP A 38 1.49 5.61 4.93
N PRO A 39 0.42 5.78 5.72
CA PRO A 39 -0.13 4.71 6.57
C PRO A 39 -0.59 3.47 5.79
N GLN A 40 -0.91 3.60 4.50
CA GLN A 40 -1.40 2.52 3.65
C GLN A 40 -0.29 1.60 3.10
N LEU A 41 0.98 2.05 3.10
CA LEU A 41 2.04 1.39 2.32
C LEU A 41 2.81 0.32 3.10
N SER A 42 2.82 0.42 4.42
CA SER A 42 3.61 -0.46 5.27
C SER A 42 2.75 -1.58 5.85
N TYR A 43 3.26 -2.81 5.82
CA TYR A 43 2.54 -4.01 6.25
C TYR A 43 3.37 -4.83 7.22
N VAL A 44 2.69 -5.62 8.05
CA VAL A 44 3.31 -6.55 9.00
C VAL A 44 2.74 -7.95 8.83
N ALA A 45 3.61 -8.94 9.04
CA ALA A 45 3.23 -10.34 9.18
C ALA A 45 3.21 -10.69 10.66
N VAL A 46 2.07 -11.16 11.14
CA VAL A 46 1.80 -11.44 12.55
C VAL A 46 1.59 -12.94 12.77
N ASP A 47 2.25 -13.48 13.79
CA ASP A 47 1.94 -14.81 14.29
C ASP A 47 0.74 -14.77 15.24
N VAL A 48 -0.44 -15.02 14.68
CA VAL A 48 -1.72 -15.13 15.40
C VAL A 48 -1.87 -16.42 16.17
N SER A 49 -1.03 -17.43 15.91
CA SER A 49 -1.11 -18.73 16.59
C SER A 49 -0.44 -18.70 17.97
N ARG A 50 0.41 -17.70 18.23
CA ARG A 50 1.05 -17.53 19.53
C ARG A 50 0.01 -17.07 20.57
N PRO A 51 -0.28 -17.87 21.62
CA PRO A 51 -1.18 -17.44 22.67
C PRO A 51 -0.54 -16.28 23.46
N PRO A 52 -1.31 -15.24 23.83
CA PRO A 52 -0.82 -14.16 24.67
C PRO A 52 -0.48 -14.73 26.05
N LYS A 53 0.72 -14.41 26.57
CA LYS A 53 1.11 -14.81 27.93
C LYS A 53 0.48 -13.91 28.98
N THR A 54 0.28 -12.65 28.63
CA THR A 54 -0.36 -11.62 29.47
C THR A 54 -1.46 -10.92 28.68
N PRO A 55 -2.45 -10.27 29.33
CA PRO A 55 -3.46 -9.46 28.64
C PRO A 55 -2.89 -8.29 27.84
N TYR A 56 -1.65 -7.88 28.13
CA TYR A 56 -0.95 -6.78 27.48
C TYR A 56 0.08 -7.26 26.45
N ASP A 57 0.15 -8.57 26.17
CA ASP A 57 1.08 -9.11 25.18
C ASP A 57 0.75 -8.52 23.80
N PRO A 58 1.70 -7.82 23.16
CA PRO A 58 1.49 -7.27 21.84
C PRO A 58 1.48 -8.37 20.77
N PRO A 59 0.90 -8.08 19.59
CA PRO A 59 0.95 -9.01 18.45
C PRO A 59 2.39 -9.40 18.12
N LYS A 60 2.63 -10.69 17.90
CA LYS A 60 3.98 -11.17 17.58
C LYS A 60 4.30 -10.89 16.12
N ILE A 61 5.00 -9.79 15.87
CA ILE A 61 5.51 -9.45 14.53
C ILE A 61 6.64 -10.42 14.16
N VAL A 62 6.50 -11.10 13.03
CA VAL A 62 7.49 -12.04 12.48
C VAL A 62 8.08 -11.58 11.15
N GLY A 63 7.49 -10.55 10.54
CA GLY A 63 8.04 -9.87 9.38
C GLY A 63 7.34 -8.55 9.14
N TYR A 64 7.95 -7.67 8.37
CA TYR A 64 7.38 -6.38 8.01
C TYR A 64 7.96 -5.89 6.69
N VAL A 65 7.22 -5.01 6.02
CA VAL A 65 7.69 -4.13 4.96
C VAL A 65 7.41 -2.69 5.39
N LEU A 66 8.44 -1.86 5.34
CA LEU A 66 8.39 -0.43 5.58
C LEU A 66 8.63 0.26 4.25
N ALA A 67 7.65 1.05 3.82
CA ALA A 67 7.61 1.64 2.50
C ALA A 67 7.16 3.11 2.56
N LYS A 68 7.62 3.89 1.57
CA LYS A 68 7.29 5.30 1.40
C LYS A 68 7.04 5.63 -0.07
N MET A 69 6.46 6.80 -0.33
CA MET A 69 6.57 7.45 -1.63
C MET A 69 7.83 8.31 -1.65
N GLU A 70 8.48 8.45 -2.81
CA GLU A 70 9.55 9.42 -2.96
C GLU A 70 8.96 10.83 -3.09
N GLU A 71 9.34 11.73 -2.18
CA GLU A 71 8.80 13.10 -2.11
C GLU A 71 9.42 14.00 -3.19
N GLU A 72 10.70 13.78 -3.51
CA GLU A 72 11.44 14.56 -4.51
C GLU A 72 12.05 13.64 -5.58
N PRO A 73 11.25 13.14 -6.55
CA PRO A 73 11.76 12.27 -7.60
C PRO A 73 12.76 13.02 -8.49
N THR A 74 13.97 12.47 -8.65
CA THR A 74 15.01 13.06 -9.53
C THR A 74 14.60 13.09 -11.01
N ASP A 75 13.76 12.15 -11.42
CA ASP A 75 13.22 12.03 -12.78
C ASP A 75 11.85 12.73 -12.95
N GLY A 76 11.32 13.34 -11.88
CA GLY A 76 9.98 13.94 -11.86
C GLY A 76 8.84 12.91 -11.89
N VAL A 77 9.13 11.61 -11.81
CA VAL A 77 8.11 10.55 -11.89
C VAL A 77 7.78 10.04 -10.49
N GLN A 78 6.50 10.12 -10.13
CA GLN A 78 6.02 9.62 -8.85
C GLN A 78 6.21 8.10 -8.72
N HIS A 79 6.94 7.68 -7.70
CA HIS A 79 7.28 6.29 -7.47
C HIS A 79 7.41 5.96 -5.97
N GLY A 80 7.24 4.68 -5.65
CA GLY A 80 7.41 4.17 -4.30
C GLY A 80 8.84 3.72 -4.03
N HIS A 81 9.23 3.70 -2.76
CA HIS A 81 10.52 3.19 -2.31
C HIS A 81 10.35 2.22 -1.12
N ILE A 82 11.04 1.09 -1.18
CA ILE A 82 11.07 0.12 -0.07
C ILE A 82 12.24 0.44 0.85
N THR A 83 11.93 1.11 1.95
CA THR A 83 12.91 1.50 2.98
C THR A 83 13.50 0.29 3.70
N SER A 84 12.67 -0.70 4.05
CA SER A 84 13.14 -1.88 4.78
C SER A 84 12.17 -3.05 4.66
N LEU A 85 12.70 -4.25 4.43
CA LEU A 85 11.95 -5.50 4.40
C LEU A 85 12.72 -6.54 5.21
N SER A 86 12.07 -7.15 6.19
CA SER A 86 12.67 -8.30 6.87
C SER A 86 11.64 -9.30 7.37
N VAL A 87 12.09 -10.55 7.46
CA VAL A 87 11.34 -11.65 8.05
C VAL A 87 12.27 -12.40 9.00
N MET A 88 11.79 -12.67 10.21
CA MET A 88 12.49 -13.44 11.23
C MET A 88 12.98 -14.76 10.65
N ARG A 89 14.23 -15.14 10.95
CA ARG A 89 14.86 -16.35 10.38
C ARG A 89 14.01 -17.62 10.53
N THR A 90 13.32 -17.77 11.66
CA THR A 90 12.42 -18.90 11.96
C THR A 90 11.15 -18.95 11.09
N HIS A 91 10.82 -17.87 10.38
CA HIS A 91 9.60 -17.71 9.57
C HIS A 91 9.90 -17.44 8.09
N ARG A 92 11.15 -17.60 7.66
CA ARG A 92 11.54 -17.48 6.24
C ARG A 92 11.09 -18.69 5.43
N ARG A 93 11.08 -18.55 4.10
CA ARG A 93 10.64 -19.60 3.14
C ARG A 93 9.16 -20.00 3.25
N LEU A 94 8.35 -19.15 3.87
CA LEU A 94 6.89 -19.30 3.95
C LEU A 94 6.15 -18.34 2.99
N GLY A 95 6.86 -17.69 2.06
CA GLY A 95 6.28 -16.70 1.13
C GLY A 95 5.85 -15.37 1.77
N LEU A 96 6.17 -15.12 3.04
CA LEU A 96 5.74 -13.90 3.74
C LEU A 96 6.28 -12.61 3.11
N ALA A 97 7.57 -12.59 2.75
CA ALA A 97 8.20 -11.42 2.16
C ALA A 97 7.57 -11.05 0.81
N GLU A 98 7.27 -12.05 -0.02
CA GLU A 98 6.56 -11.85 -1.29
C GLU A 98 5.17 -11.24 -1.07
N LYS A 99 4.38 -11.82 -0.16
CA LYS A 99 3.03 -11.34 0.12
C LYS A 99 3.03 -9.91 0.68
N LEU A 100 3.97 -9.58 1.58
CA LEU A 100 4.15 -8.23 2.11
C LEU A 100 4.48 -7.23 1.00
N MET A 101 5.42 -7.59 0.12
CA MET A 101 5.82 -6.75 -1.02
C MET A 101 4.65 -6.50 -1.98
N ARG A 102 3.91 -7.55 -2.37
CA ARG A 102 2.76 -7.41 -3.28
C ARG A 102 1.66 -6.50 -2.72
N GLN A 103 1.40 -6.58 -1.41
CA GLN A 103 0.45 -5.68 -0.75
C GLN A 103 0.93 -4.22 -0.78
N SER A 104 2.20 -3.99 -0.45
CA SER A 104 2.79 -2.65 -0.50
C SER A 104 2.79 -2.05 -1.91
N GLN A 105 3.19 -2.83 -2.92
CA GLN A 105 3.20 -2.43 -4.33
C GLN A 105 1.81 -2.07 -4.84
N ARG A 106 0.81 -2.89 -4.50
CA ARG A 106 -0.59 -2.63 -4.83
C ARG A 106 -1.07 -1.32 -4.20
N ALA A 107 -0.82 -1.11 -2.92
CA ALA A 107 -1.18 0.14 -2.23
C ALA A 107 -0.47 1.38 -2.83
N MET A 108 0.80 1.25 -3.25
CA MET A 108 1.52 2.32 -3.96
C MET A 108 0.85 2.68 -5.29
N ALA A 109 0.46 1.67 -6.07
CA ALA A 109 -0.18 1.86 -7.37
C ALA A 109 -1.59 2.44 -7.23
N GLU A 110 -2.41 1.89 -6.33
CA GLU A 110 -3.81 2.29 -6.12
C GLU A 110 -3.92 3.67 -5.46
N THR A 111 -3.27 3.86 -4.31
CA THR A 111 -3.49 5.06 -3.47
C THR A 111 -2.71 6.27 -3.96
N PHE A 112 -1.52 6.05 -4.53
CA PHE A 112 -0.60 7.12 -4.88
C PHE A 112 -0.22 7.13 -6.36
N GLY A 113 -0.84 6.29 -7.20
CA GLY A 113 -0.58 6.29 -8.63
C GLY A 113 0.88 5.98 -9.01
N ALA A 114 1.66 5.33 -8.15
CA ALA A 114 3.09 5.09 -8.35
C ALA A 114 3.37 4.39 -9.69
N HIS A 115 4.29 4.94 -10.49
CA HIS A 115 4.65 4.35 -11.78
C HIS A 115 5.59 3.15 -11.64
N TYR A 116 6.44 3.17 -10.62
CA TYR A 116 7.36 2.10 -10.32
C TYR A 116 7.64 2.06 -8.82
N VAL A 117 8.33 1.01 -8.39
CA VAL A 117 8.89 0.88 -7.04
C VAL A 117 10.40 0.66 -7.13
N SER A 118 11.16 1.34 -6.28
CA SER A 118 12.61 1.22 -6.17
C SER A 118 13.05 0.67 -4.82
N LEU A 119 14.23 0.07 -4.78
CA LEU A 119 14.89 -0.39 -3.55
C LEU A 119 16.40 -0.54 -3.75
N HIS A 120 17.11 -0.67 -2.63
CA HIS A 120 18.52 -1.01 -2.59
C HIS A 120 18.74 -2.37 -1.92
N VAL A 121 19.62 -3.19 -2.51
CA VAL A 121 19.96 -4.51 -1.96
C VAL A 121 21.46 -4.77 -2.07
N ARG A 122 22.05 -5.29 -0.99
CA ARG A 122 23.43 -5.79 -0.95
C ARG A 122 23.71 -6.76 -2.08
N VAL A 123 24.83 -6.57 -2.78
CA VAL A 123 25.24 -7.46 -3.89
C VAL A 123 25.44 -8.90 -3.42
N SER A 124 25.84 -9.12 -2.17
CA SER A 124 26.03 -10.45 -1.58
C SER A 124 24.74 -11.13 -1.12
N ASN A 125 23.61 -10.42 -1.05
CA ASN A 125 22.37 -10.94 -0.46
C ASN A 125 21.57 -11.78 -1.47
N THR A 126 22.04 -13.00 -1.72
CA THR A 126 21.48 -13.94 -2.70
C THR A 126 19.99 -14.27 -2.46
N ALA A 127 19.57 -14.37 -1.19
CA ALA A 127 18.18 -14.67 -0.86
C ALA A 127 17.24 -13.52 -1.22
N ALA A 128 17.64 -12.27 -0.94
CA ALA A 128 16.86 -11.10 -1.33
C ALA A 128 16.88 -10.88 -2.84
N LEU A 129 18.02 -11.11 -3.50
CA LEU A 129 18.13 -11.02 -4.96
C LEU A 129 17.19 -12.01 -5.67
N HIS A 130 17.09 -13.25 -5.18
CA HIS A 130 16.14 -14.22 -5.72
C HIS A 130 14.69 -13.75 -5.55
N LEU A 131 14.34 -13.21 -4.37
CA LEU A 131 13.01 -12.64 -4.14
C LEU A 131 12.71 -11.49 -5.11
N TYR A 132 13.59 -10.49 -5.19
CA TYR A 132 13.33 -9.30 -5.98
C TYR A 132 13.36 -9.58 -7.48
N ARG A 133 14.43 -10.22 -7.98
CA ARG A 133 14.60 -10.47 -9.41
C ARG A 133 13.69 -11.57 -9.92
N ASP A 134 13.70 -12.74 -9.27
CA ASP A 134 13.10 -13.95 -9.85
C ASP A 134 11.61 -14.09 -9.48
N THR A 135 11.21 -13.63 -8.29
CA THR A 135 9.81 -13.76 -7.82
C THR A 135 8.97 -12.51 -8.09
N LEU A 136 9.55 -11.33 -7.86
CA LEU A 136 8.82 -10.05 -7.96
C LEU A 136 9.09 -9.30 -9.27
N GLY A 137 10.07 -9.71 -10.08
CA GLY A 137 10.33 -9.11 -11.39
C GLY A 137 11.06 -7.76 -11.36
N PHE A 138 11.77 -7.44 -10.28
CA PHE A 138 12.64 -6.27 -10.23
C PHE A 138 13.83 -6.45 -11.19
N LYS A 139 14.21 -5.34 -11.81
CA LYS A 139 15.40 -5.24 -12.67
C LYS A 139 16.44 -4.37 -11.98
N VAL A 140 17.72 -4.70 -12.18
CA VAL A 140 18.82 -3.85 -11.71
C VAL A 140 18.88 -2.62 -12.61
N ASP A 141 18.82 -1.44 -12.01
CA ASP A 141 18.95 -0.16 -12.71
C ASP A 141 20.43 0.26 -12.76
N LYS A 142 21.09 0.27 -11.60
CA LYS A 142 22.50 0.64 -11.45
C LYS A 142 23.14 -0.02 -10.23
N ILE A 143 24.47 0.03 -10.18
CA ILE A 143 25.27 -0.38 -9.03
C ILE A 143 25.74 0.90 -8.32
N GLU A 144 25.49 0.98 -7.02
CA GLU A 144 25.96 2.07 -6.16
C GLU A 144 27.15 1.58 -5.34
N ALA A 145 28.33 2.11 -5.67
CA ALA A 145 29.58 1.72 -5.04
C ALA A 145 29.66 2.23 -3.59
N LYS A 146 30.08 1.36 -2.66
CA LYS A 146 30.21 1.66 -1.22
C LYS A 146 28.96 2.30 -0.62
N TYR A 147 27.79 1.81 -1.01
CA TYR A 147 26.51 2.32 -0.55
C TYR A 147 26.30 2.07 0.95
N TYR A 148 26.67 0.87 1.42
CA TYR A 148 26.52 0.49 2.82
C TYR A 148 27.70 0.96 3.68
N ALA A 149 27.47 1.12 4.98
CA ALA A 149 28.45 1.68 5.92
C ALA A 149 29.73 0.84 6.07
N ASP A 150 29.65 -0.47 5.80
CA ASP A 150 30.78 -1.39 5.77
C ASP A 150 31.54 -1.38 4.42
N GLY A 151 31.12 -0.51 3.49
CA GLY A 151 31.71 -0.36 2.17
C GLY A 151 31.20 -1.35 1.14
N GLU A 152 30.18 -2.17 1.44
CA GLU A 152 29.57 -3.05 0.44
C GLU A 152 28.77 -2.23 -0.60
N ASP A 153 28.87 -2.66 -1.85
CA ASP A 153 28.08 -2.12 -2.96
C ASP A 153 26.61 -2.54 -2.87
N ALA A 154 25.72 -1.73 -3.45
CA ALA A 154 24.30 -2.03 -3.56
C ALA A 154 23.87 -2.11 -5.03
N TYR A 155 22.97 -3.04 -5.34
CA TYR A 155 22.13 -2.91 -6.52
C TYR A 155 20.97 -1.98 -6.20
N SER A 156 20.85 -0.91 -6.99
CA SER A 156 19.60 -0.14 -7.09
C SER A 156 18.70 -0.89 -8.06
N MET A 157 17.55 -1.36 -7.57
CA MET A 157 16.60 -2.15 -8.34
C MET A 157 15.28 -1.41 -8.51
N ARG A 158 14.64 -1.61 -9.67
CA ARG A 158 13.36 -1.00 -10.04
C ARG A 158 12.40 -2.05 -10.60
N MET A 159 11.12 -1.92 -10.26
CA MET A 159 10.02 -2.69 -10.85
C MET A 159 8.94 -1.73 -11.35
N ASP A 160 8.53 -1.90 -12.60
CA ASP A 160 7.45 -1.12 -13.21
C ASP A 160 6.09 -1.60 -12.68
N LEU A 161 5.18 -0.65 -12.39
CA LEU A 161 3.84 -0.93 -11.89
C LEU A 161 2.75 -0.66 -12.95
N GLY A 162 3.11 -0.39 -14.20
CA GLY A 162 2.20 -0.05 -15.29
C GLY A 162 1.17 -1.15 -15.57
N ASP A 163 1.61 -2.42 -15.64
CA ASP A 163 0.70 -3.55 -15.83
C ASP A 163 -0.27 -3.70 -14.65
N LEU A 164 0.24 -3.57 -13.42
CA LEU A 164 -0.59 -3.61 -12.21
C LEU A 164 -1.63 -2.48 -12.20
N LYS A 165 -1.24 -1.25 -12.57
CA LYS A 165 -2.17 -0.12 -12.67
C LYS A 165 -3.25 -0.35 -13.72
N ARG A 166 -2.92 -0.99 -14.84
CA ARG A 166 -3.91 -1.34 -15.87
C ARG A 166 -4.93 -2.35 -15.34
N GLU A 167 -4.45 -3.43 -14.72
CA GLU A 167 -5.32 -4.46 -14.13
C GLU A 167 -6.25 -3.91 -13.04
N LEU A 168 -5.79 -2.92 -12.26
CA LEU A 168 -6.58 -2.29 -11.21
C LEU A 168 -7.70 -1.42 -11.79
N ARG A 169 -7.41 -0.64 -12.84
CA ARG A 169 -8.41 0.17 -13.55
C ARG A 169 -9.48 -0.69 -14.20
N GLU A 170 -9.08 -1.78 -14.84
CA GLU A 170 -10.03 -2.73 -15.46
C GLU A 170 -11.01 -3.29 -14.42
N LYS A 171 -10.53 -3.63 -13.21
CA LYS A 171 -11.38 -4.10 -12.11
C LYS A 171 -12.32 -3.02 -11.56
N GLU A 172 -11.84 -1.79 -11.42
CA GLU A 172 -12.68 -0.66 -11.00
C GLU A 172 -13.81 -0.42 -12.01
N GLU A 173 -13.50 -0.45 -13.31
CA GLU A 173 -14.49 -0.31 -14.39
C GLU A 173 -15.52 -1.45 -14.40
N GLU A 174 -15.08 -2.70 -14.17
CA GLU A 174 -15.97 -3.86 -14.04
C GLU A 174 -16.90 -3.73 -12.82
N GLU A 175 -16.37 -3.33 -11.65
CA GLU A 175 -17.16 -3.12 -10.43
C GLU A 175 -18.19 -2.00 -10.61
N GLU A 176 -17.81 -0.86 -11.18
CA GLU A 176 -18.73 0.25 -11.48
C GLU A 176 -19.84 -0.18 -12.46
N SER A 177 -19.52 -1.01 -13.46
CA SER A 177 -20.50 -1.52 -14.41
C SER A 177 -21.53 -2.48 -13.77
N SER A 178 -21.13 -3.19 -12.71
CA SER A 178 -21.97 -4.15 -11.98
C SER A 178 -22.95 -3.50 -11.00
N ILE A 179 -22.63 -2.30 -10.49
CA ILE A 179 -23.44 -1.56 -9.50
C ILE A 179 -24.68 -0.90 -10.16
N GLY A 180 -24.74 -0.83 -11.49
CA GLY A 180 -25.85 -0.25 -12.25
C GLY A 180 -27.00 -1.19 -12.60
N VAL A 181 -26.98 -2.46 -12.15
CA VAL A 181 -28.08 -3.40 -12.41
C VAL A 181 -29.12 -3.29 -11.30
N ASP A 182 -30.13 -2.46 -11.52
CA ASP A 182 -31.36 -2.43 -10.72
C ASP A 182 -32.11 -3.77 -10.91
N GLU A 183 -31.83 -4.77 -10.07
CA GLU A 183 -32.61 -6.02 -9.95
C GLU A 183 -33.90 -5.82 -9.13
N GLY A 184 -34.42 -4.59 -9.08
CA GLY A 184 -35.74 -4.30 -8.53
C GLY A 184 -36.86 -4.73 -9.47
N ASP A 185 -37.25 -6.00 -9.42
CA ASP A 185 -38.56 -6.39 -9.96
C ASP A 185 -39.66 -5.54 -9.28
N ALA A 186 -40.56 -4.99 -10.10
CA ALA A 186 -41.66 -4.14 -9.63
C ALA A 186 -42.59 -4.91 -8.68
N VAL A 187 -42.38 -4.75 -7.37
CA VAL A 187 -43.27 -5.27 -6.34
C VAL A 187 -44.55 -4.43 -6.29
N GLY A 188 -45.62 -4.97 -6.86
CA GLY A 188 -46.99 -4.54 -6.56
C GLY A 188 -47.87 -4.35 -7.78
N ASN A 189 -48.73 -5.34 -8.04
CA ASN A 189 -49.83 -5.23 -9.00
C ASN A 189 -51.13 -5.01 -8.21
N GLU A 190 -51.28 -3.85 -7.56
CA GLU A 190 -52.55 -3.43 -6.97
C GLU A 190 -52.84 -1.98 -7.36
N GLY A 191 -53.86 -1.78 -8.20
CA GLY A 191 -54.45 -0.46 -8.44
C GLY A 191 -54.69 -0.06 -9.89
N GLN A 192 -55.26 -0.92 -10.73
CA GLN A 192 -56.05 -0.41 -11.86
C GLN A 192 -57.39 0.08 -11.32
N GLU A 193 -57.52 1.39 -11.07
CA GLU A 193 -58.74 2.18 -11.33
C GLU A 193 -58.55 3.65 -10.90
N GLY A 194 -58.84 4.60 -11.81
CA GLY A 194 -59.09 6.00 -11.46
C GLY A 194 -58.19 7.06 -12.13
N LYS A 195 -58.64 7.60 -13.27
CA LYS A 195 -58.10 8.84 -13.89
C LYS A 195 -58.07 10.01 -12.89
N LYS A 196 -56.93 10.72 -12.77
CA LYS A 196 -56.88 12.21 -12.72
C LYS A 196 -55.44 12.78 -12.76
N LYS A 197 -55.27 13.75 -13.66
CA LYS A 197 -54.27 14.84 -13.75
C LYS A 197 -52.77 14.50 -13.73
N LYS A 198 -52.12 14.76 -14.88
CA LYS A 198 -50.68 15.08 -14.99
C LYS A 198 -50.36 16.26 -14.08
N GLU A 199 -49.73 16.00 -12.94
CA GLU A 199 -48.88 16.98 -12.28
C GLU A 199 -47.47 16.84 -12.86
N LYS A 200 -46.89 17.95 -13.31
CA LYS A 200 -45.52 18.00 -13.79
C LYS A 200 -44.60 17.72 -12.60
N LEU A 201 -44.02 16.53 -12.55
CA LEU A 201 -42.84 16.27 -11.74
C LEU A 201 -41.72 17.19 -12.22
N VAL A 202 -41.26 18.06 -11.32
CA VAL A 202 -40.06 18.87 -11.52
C VAL A 202 -38.87 17.96 -11.33
N GLU A 203 -38.08 17.79 -12.37
CA GLU A 203 -36.82 17.06 -12.31
C GLU A 203 -35.81 17.91 -11.52
N VAL A 204 -35.64 17.59 -10.24
CA VAL A 204 -34.60 18.22 -9.42
C VAL A 204 -33.30 17.48 -9.71
N LYS A 205 -32.36 18.15 -10.38
CA LYS A 205 -30.97 17.66 -10.45
C LYS A 205 -30.43 17.53 -9.04
N VAL A 206 -30.34 16.31 -8.54
CA VAL A 206 -29.57 15.99 -7.34
C VAL A 206 -28.11 16.28 -7.68
N GLY A 207 -27.59 17.38 -7.12
CA GLY A 207 -26.20 17.76 -7.28
C GLY A 207 -25.29 16.63 -6.81
N ARG A 208 -24.22 16.38 -7.58
CA ARG A 208 -23.10 15.52 -7.16
C ARG A 208 -22.71 15.89 -5.73
N GLY A 209 -22.63 14.90 -4.84
CA GLY A 209 -21.96 15.08 -3.57
C GLY A 209 -20.51 15.46 -3.85
N LEU A 210 -20.16 16.72 -3.56
CA LEU A 210 -18.80 17.20 -3.65
C LEU A 210 -17.96 16.37 -2.68
N GLY A 211 -17.01 15.61 -3.22
CA GLY A 211 -16.01 14.92 -2.41
C GLY A 211 -15.20 15.95 -1.62
N VAL A 212 -14.63 15.51 -0.49
CA VAL A 212 -13.86 16.32 0.46
C VAL A 212 -12.66 17.04 -0.18
N GLY A 213 -12.29 16.71 -1.43
CA GLY A 213 -11.27 17.40 -2.23
C GLY A 213 -11.69 18.74 -2.86
N GLU A 214 -12.98 19.09 -2.91
CA GLU A 214 -13.45 20.38 -3.48
C GLU A 214 -13.66 21.48 -2.42
N LEU A 215 -13.38 21.20 -1.14
CA LEU A 215 -13.42 22.15 -0.02
C LEU A 215 -12.06 22.83 0.21
N VAL A 216 -11.49 23.43 -0.84
CA VAL A 216 -10.35 24.35 -0.69
C VAL A 216 -10.87 25.78 -0.81
N GLU A 217 -10.92 26.49 0.31
CA GLU A 217 -11.24 27.92 0.33
C GLU A 217 -10.27 28.70 -0.57
N ARG A 218 -10.80 29.37 -1.60
CA ARG A 218 -10.06 30.40 -2.33
C ARG A 218 -9.89 31.61 -1.41
N SER A 219 -8.65 31.84 -0.98
CA SER A 219 -8.27 33.10 -0.33
C SER A 219 -8.21 34.19 -1.40
N GLU A 220 -9.22 35.06 -1.44
CA GLU A 220 -9.17 36.30 -2.19
C GLU A 220 -8.37 37.32 -1.36
N VAL A 221 -7.11 37.53 -1.73
CA VAL A 221 -6.35 38.72 -1.31
C VAL A 221 -6.61 39.80 -2.34
N VAL A 222 -7.49 40.73 -2.00
CA VAL A 222 -7.68 41.98 -2.76
C VAL A 222 -6.47 42.87 -2.51
N HIS A 223 -5.84 43.31 -3.61
CA HIS A 223 -4.74 44.29 -3.63
C HIS A 223 -5.19 45.69 -3.20
#